data_AF-Q0WVH8-F1
#
_entry.id   AF-Q0WVH8-F1
#
_cell.length_a   1.000
_cell.length_b   1.000
_cell.length_c   1.000
_cell.angle_alpha   90.00
_cell.angle_beta   90.00
_cell.angle_gamma   90.00
#
_symmetry.space_group_name_H-M   'P 1'
#
loop_
_entity.id
_entity.type
_entity.pdbx_description
1 polymer ?
#
loop_
_entity_poly.entity_id
_entity_poly.type
_entity_poly.pdbx_seq_one_letter_code
_entity_poly.pdbx_strand_id
1 'polypeptide(L)'
;MQLLPYHLIVCSPLLFPQLLDSYNYYYQELHLEDMNQLKCLQSSVEFVDFKRFNGHVAQMKLLRYFLENCAALKKLTLHLDYNSTEDETIKKLLKIPRAASTKCEVVIVKM
;
A
#
# COMPACT_ATOMS: atom_id res chain seq x y z
N MET A 1 11.26 -1.36 -7.42
CA MET A 1 10.12 -0.48 -7.82
C MET A 1 10.15 -0.27 -9.32
N GLN A 2 9.17 -0.78 -10.07
CA GLN A 2 8.99 -0.33 -11.45
C GLN A 2 8.13 0.93 -11.39
N LEU A 3 8.78 2.10 -11.48
CA LEU A 3 8.10 3.33 -11.86
C LEU A 3 7.74 3.17 -13.34
N LEU A 4 6.61 2.52 -13.62
CA LEU A 4 6.03 2.60 -14.95
C LEU A 4 5.78 4.10 -15.24
N PRO A 5 5.81 4.55 -16.51
CA PRO A 5 5.92 5.97 -16.84
C PRO A 5 4.80 6.89 -16.32
N TYR A 6 3.79 6.41 -15.59
CA TYR A 6 2.69 7.22 -15.05
C TYR A 6 2.17 6.64 -13.73
N HIS A 7 2.09 7.49 -12.70
CA HIS A 7 1.23 7.51 -11.50
C HIS A 7 0.86 6.21 -10.72
N LEU A 8 1.35 5.05 -11.14
CA LEU A 8 1.03 3.72 -10.62
C LEU A 8 2.20 3.16 -9.84
N ILE A 9 1.96 2.86 -8.56
CA ILE A 9 2.90 2.12 -7.71
C ILE A 9 2.42 0.67 -7.59
N VAL A 10 3.29 -0.26 -8.00
CA VAL A 10 3.07 -1.69 -7.78
C VAL A 10 3.86 -2.14 -6.55
N CYS A 11 3.09 -2.53 -5.54
CA CYS A 11 3.52 -3.02 -4.25
C CYS A 11 3.51 -4.55 -4.28
N SER A 12 4.60 -5.20 -4.73
CA SER A 12 4.70 -6.67 -4.79
C SER A 12 5.89 -7.21 -3.97
N PRO A 13 5.78 -8.39 -3.34
CA PRO A 13 6.88 -8.95 -2.52
C PRO A 13 8.20 -9.08 -3.28
N LEU A 14 8.15 -9.27 -4.60
CA LEU A 14 9.33 -9.39 -5.47
C LEU A 14 10.00 -8.05 -5.83
N LEU A 15 9.28 -6.92 -5.75
CA LEU A 15 9.79 -5.59 -6.15
C LEU A 15 9.94 -4.61 -4.96
N PHE A 16 9.48 -5.00 -3.78
CA PHE A 16 9.59 -4.27 -2.51
C PHE A 16 10.97 -4.19 -1.84
N PRO A 17 11.97 -5.08 -2.10
CA PRO A 17 13.25 -5.02 -1.38
C PRO A 17 14.04 -3.71 -1.53
N GLN A 18 13.64 -2.81 -2.45
CA GLN A 18 14.33 -1.53 -2.66
C GLN A 18 13.89 -0.42 -1.69
N LEU A 19 12.69 -0.50 -1.10
CA LEU A 19 12.22 0.46 -0.09
C LEU A 19 12.19 -0.14 1.32
N LEU A 20 12.31 -1.46 1.40
CA LEU A 20 12.30 -2.19 2.64
C LEU A 20 13.50 -3.10 2.54
N ASP A 21 14.52 -2.89 3.38
CA ASP A 21 15.58 -3.87 3.49
C ASP A 21 14.91 -5.25 3.60
N SER A 22 15.31 -6.19 2.73
CA SER A 22 14.64 -7.48 2.58
C SER A 22 14.48 -8.21 3.91
N TYR A 23 15.40 -7.95 4.84
CA TYR A 23 15.33 -8.39 6.24
C TYR A 23 14.16 -7.76 7.02
N ASN A 24 13.92 -6.46 6.91
CA ASN A 24 12.83 -5.76 7.58
C ASN A 24 11.45 -6.11 6.99
N TYR A 25 11.36 -6.63 5.76
CA TYR A 25 10.11 -7.17 5.23
C TYR A 25 9.59 -8.34 6.08
N TYR A 26 10.49 -9.25 6.47
CA TYR A 26 10.15 -10.33 7.38
C TYR A 26 9.87 -9.81 8.79
N TYR A 27 10.65 -8.82 9.24
CA TYR A 27 10.51 -8.18 10.55
C TYR A 27 9.75 -6.84 10.49
N GLN A 28 8.61 -6.80 9.79
CA GLN A 28 7.46 -5.88 10.00
C GLN A 28 7.69 -4.34 10.12
N GLU A 29 8.88 -3.80 9.90
CA GLU A 29 9.17 -2.39 10.15
C GLU A 29 9.51 -1.63 8.86
N LEU A 30 8.55 -0.84 8.36
CA LEU A 30 8.87 0.35 7.56
C LEU A 30 9.48 1.39 8.49
N HIS A 31 10.68 1.85 8.18
CA HIS A 31 11.31 2.92 8.93
C HIS A 31 10.84 4.29 8.43
N LEU A 32 10.82 5.29 9.32
CA LEU A 32 10.41 6.66 9.00
C LEU A 32 11.21 7.26 7.84
N GLU A 33 12.46 6.83 7.65
CA GLU A 33 13.34 7.24 6.56
C GLU A 33 12.82 6.77 5.20
N ASP A 34 12.33 5.54 5.11
CA ASP A 34 11.67 5.01 3.90
C ASP A 34 10.41 5.84 3.59
N MET A 35 9.69 6.26 4.64
CA MET A 35 8.51 7.11 4.52
C MET A 35 8.85 8.53 4.05
N ASN A 36 10.02 9.06 4.40
CA ASN A 36 10.48 10.36 3.89
C ASN A 36 10.73 10.30 2.38
N GLN A 37 11.26 9.19 1.86
CA GLN A 37 11.41 9.01 0.40
C GLN A 37 10.05 8.94 -0.30
N LEU A 38 9.03 8.38 0.36
CA LEU A 38 7.65 8.36 -0.14
C LEU A 38 6.97 9.75 -0.14
N LYS A 39 7.55 10.81 0.44
CA LYS A 39 6.90 12.13 0.48
C LYS A 39 6.71 12.74 -0.91
N CYS A 40 7.67 12.56 -1.81
CA CYS A 40 7.54 13.05 -3.19
C CYS A 40 6.40 12.35 -3.97
N LEU A 41 6.01 11.16 -3.51
CA LEU A 41 4.94 10.37 -4.10
C LEU A 41 3.55 10.83 -3.61
N GLN A 42 3.44 11.56 -2.50
CA GLN A 42 2.15 12.00 -1.96
C GLN A 42 1.33 12.85 -2.94
N SER A 43 1.99 13.69 -3.73
CA SER A 43 1.35 14.61 -4.67
C SER A 43 1.11 13.99 -6.05
N SER A 44 1.74 12.86 -6.38
CA SER A 44 1.76 12.31 -7.73
C SER A 44 1.15 10.91 -7.84
N VAL A 45 0.99 10.18 -6.73
CA VAL A 45 0.42 8.83 -6.77
C VAL A 45 -1.08 8.92 -6.96
N GLU A 46 -1.54 8.37 -8.08
CA GLU A 46 -2.97 8.24 -8.38
C GLU A 46 -3.45 6.81 -8.24
N PHE A 47 -2.56 5.83 -8.43
CA PHE A 47 -2.91 4.40 -8.42
C PHE A 47 -1.91 3.60 -7.59
N VAL A 48 -2.42 2.72 -6.73
CA VAL A 48 -1.60 1.77 -5.96
C VAL A 48 -2.16 0.37 -6.12
N ASP A 49 -1.29 -0.60 -6.38
CA ASP A 49 -1.66 -2.00 -6.52
C ASP A 49 -0.80 -2.87 -5.59
N PHE A 50 -1.40 -3.41 -4.54
CA PHE A 50 -0.79 -4.40 -3.66
C PHE A 50 -1.03 -5.81 -4.18
N LYS A 51 0.06 -6.48 -4.60
CA LYS A 51 0.05 -7.89 -4.97
C LYS A 51 0.25 -8.77 -3.74
N ARG A 52 -0.52 -9.87 -3.63
CA ARG A 52 -0.43 -10.83 -2.52
C ARG A 52 -0.54 -10.12 -1.17
N PHE A 53 -1.58 -9.32 -1.04
CA PHE A 53 -1.91 -8.61 0.18
C PHE A 53 -2.36 -9.63 1.25
N ASN A 54 -1.59 -9.74 2.31
CA ASN A 54 -1.87 -10.60 3.45
C ASN A 54 -2.10 -9.82 4.76
N GLY A 55 -2.04 -8.48 4.70
CA GLY A 55 -2.30 -7.62 5.84
C GLY A 55 -1.24 -7.73 6.93
N HIS A 56 -0.01 -8.15 6.57
CA HIS A 56 1.17 -7.98 7.43
C HIS A 56 1.38 -6.50 7.78
N VAL A 57 2.04 -6.26 8.91
CA VAL A 57 2.24 -4.90 9.45
C VAL A 57 2.87 -3.94 8.45
N ALA A 58 3.84 -4.39 7.64
CA ALA A 58 4.46 -3.54 6.63
C ALA A 58 3.46 -3.12 5.53
N GLN A 59 2.69 -4.06 4.98
CA GLN A 59 1.65 -3.76 4.00
C GLN A 59 0.58 -2.83 4.59
N MET A 60 0.19 -3.06 5.84
CA MET A 60 -0.79 -2.23 6.54
C MET A 60 -0.28 -0.80 6.80
N LYS A 61 1.01 -0.63 7.15
CA LYS A 61 1.65 0.69 7.31
C LYS A 61 1.66 1.47 5.99
N LEU A 62 2.01 0.82 4.88
CA LEU A 62 1.98 1.45 3.55
C LEU A 62 0.57 1.78 3.09
N LEU A 63 -0.36 0.84 3.23
CA LEU A 63 -1.78 1.04 2.93
C LEU A 63 -2.33 2.27 3.66
N ARG A 64 -2.05 2.37 4.97
CA ARG A 64 -2.39 3.53 5.79
C ARG A 64 -1.78 4.80 5.22
N TYR A 65 -0.48 4.79 4.94
CA TYR A 65 0.21 5.97 4.43
C TYR A 65 -0.41 6.50 3.13
N PHE A 66 -0.67 5.63 2.15
CA PHE A 66 -1.27 6.05 0.89
C PHE A 66 -2.66 6.65 1.11
N LEU A 67 -3.51 6.03 1.94
CA LEU A 67 -4.87 6.52 2.20
C LEU A 67 -4.89 7.83 3.02
N GLU A 68 -3.95 8.00 3.94
CA GLU A 68 -3.88 9.17 4.81
C GLU A 68 -3.19 10.37 4.15
N ASN A 69 -2.22 10.15 3.24
CA ASN A 69 -1.31 11.21 2.77
C ASN A 69 -1.39 11.48 1.26
N CYS A 70 -1.80 10.52 0.42
CA CYS A 70 -1.80 10.72 -1.03
C CYS A 70 -3.11 11.35 -1.52
N ALA A 71 -3.15 12.68 -1.59
CA ALA A 71 -4.35 13.43 -2.00
C ALA A 71 -4.77 13.16 -3.45
N ALA A 72 -3.82 12.82 -4.33
CA ALA A 72 -4.09 12.48 -5.73
C ALA A 72 -4.58 11.04 -5.93
N LEU A 73 -4.58 10.20 -4.87
CA LEU A 73 -4.91 8.79 -4.98
C LEU A 73 -6.38 8.62 -5.41
N LYS A 74 -6.58 8.01 -6.58
CA LYS A 74 -7.88 7.73 -7.19
C LYS A 74 -8.32 6.29 -6.92
N LYS A 75 -7.39 5.34 -6.99
CA LYS A 75 -7.69 3.91 -6.80
C LYS A 75 -6.56 3.16 -6.11
N LEU A 76 -6.94 2.31 -5.16
CA LEU A 76 -6.05 1.39 -4.47
C LEU A 76 -6.60 -0.03 -4.61
N THR A 77 -5.81 -0.94 -5.15
CA THR A 77 -6.20 -2.32 -5.39
C THR A 77 -5.44 -3.26 -4.46
N LEU A 78 -6.15 -4.13 -3.76
CA LEU A 78 -5.60 -5.18 -2.90
C LEU A 78 -5.89 -6.55 -3.51
N HIS A 79 -4.86 -7.23 -3.99
CA HIS A 79 -4.98 -8.62 -4.45
C HIS A 79 -4.73 -9.53 -3.26
N LEU A 80 -5.79 -10.06 -2.65
CA LEU A 80 -5.68 -10.88 -1.45
C LEU A 80 -4.85 -12.13 -1.70
N ASP A 81 -3.97 -12.42 -0.75
CA ASP A 81 -3.28 -13.70 -0.72
C ASP A 81 -4.25 -14.83 -0.34
N TYR A 82 -3.95 -16.08 -0.71
CA TYR A 82 -4.86 -17.22 -0.54
C TYR A 82 -5.24 -17.50 0.93
N ASN A 83 -4.37 -17.10 1.86
CA ASN A 83 -4.58 -17.23 3.31
C ASN A 83 -5.41 -16.07 3.91
N SER A 84 -5.75 -15.06 3.13
CA SER A 84 -6.34 -13.82 3.63
C SER A 84 -7.83 -13.77 3.35
N THR A 85 -8.62 -13.46 4.37
CA THR A 85 -10.05 -13.29 4.21
C THR A 85 -10.38 -11.83 3.86
N GLU A 86 -11.36 -11.67 2.99
CA GLU A 86 -11.88 -10.36 2.61
C GLU A 86 -12.44 -9.61 3.83
N ASP A 87 -13.20 -10.30 4.68
CA ASP A 87 -13.82 -9.71 5.87
C ASP A 87 -12.78 -9.11 6.85
N GLU A 88 -11.69 -9.83 7.14
CA GLU A 88 -10.62 -9.32 8.01
C GLU A 88 -9.90 -8.14 7.35
N THR A 89 -9.73 -8.18 6.02
CA THR A 89 -9.13 -7.08 5.27
C THR A 89 -10.00 -5.83 5.31
N ILE A 90 -11.30 -5.97 5.08
CA ILE A 90 -12.28 -4.87 5.18
C ILE A 90 -12.31 -4.31 6.59
N LYS A 91 -12.35 -5.16 7.62
CA LYS A 91 -12.34 -4.73 9.03
C LYS A 91 -11.09 -3.93 9.40
N LYS A 92 -9.92 -4.29 8.85
CA LYS A 92 -8.69 -3.52 9.01
C LYS A 92 -8.74 -2.19 8.25
N LEU A 93 -9.24 -2.20 7.01
CA LEU A 93 -9.41 -1.01 6.16
C LEU A 93 -10.32 0.05 6.79
N LEU A 94 -11.43 -0.36 7.41
CA LEU A 94 -12.38 0.55 8.05
C LEU A 94 -11.78 1.32 9.25
N LYS A 95 -10.67 0.82 9.82
CA LYS A 95 -9.95 1.48 10.92
C LYS A 95 -8.90 2.49 10.44
N ILE A 96 -8.74 2.66 9.13
CA ILE A 96 -7.77 3.59 8.54
C ILE A 96 -8.51 4.90 8.19
N PRO A 97 -8.13 6.03 8.82
CA PRO A 97 -8.58 7.34 8.41
C PRO A 97 -8.26 7.59 6.93
N ARG A 98 -9.22 8.14 6.17
CA ARG A 98 -9.04 8.47 4.75
C ARG A 98 -8.88 9.98 4.54
N ALA A 99 -8.06 10.60 5.38
CA ALA A 99 -8.01 12.06 5.51
C ALA A 99 -7.69 12.78 4.18
N ALA A 100 -6.68 12.32 3.44
CA ALA A 100 -6.30 12.93 2.17
C ALA A 100 -7.12 12.42 0.97
N SER A 101 -7.53 11.15 0.99
CA SER A 101 -8.11 10.48 -0.17
C SER A 101 -9.56 10.01 0.06
N THR A 102 -10.44 10.95 0.36
CA THR A 102 -11.86 10.67 0.61
C THR A 102 -12.61 10.08 -0.60
N LYS A 103 -12.07 10.26 -1.81
CA LYS A 103 -12.63 9.75 -3.07
C LYS A 103 -11.93 8.50 -3.60
N CYS A 104 -10.88 7.98 -2.94
CA CYS A 104 -10.21 6.79 -3.43
C CYS A 104 -11.13 5.57 -3.37
N GLU A 105 -11.29 4.96 -4.54
CA GLU A 105 -11.87 3.63 -4.67
C GLU A 105 -10.88 2.60 -4.12
N VAL A 106 -11.29 1.80 -3.14
CA VAL A 106 -10.50 0.66 -2.67
C VAL A 106 -11.12 -0.61 -3.22
N VAL A 107 -10.41 -1.28 -4.11
CA VAL A 107 -10.86 -2.52 -4.77
C VAL A 107 -10.15 -3.70 -4.15
N ILE A 108 -10.91 -4.71 -3.75
CA ILE A 108 -10.39 -5.97 -3.24
C ILE A 108 -10.59 -7.02 -4.33
N VAL A 109 -9.50 -7.70 -4.70
CA VAL A 109 -9.50 -8.76 -5.71
C VAL A 109 -9.11 -10.06 -5.02
N LYS A 110 -9.99 -11.07 -5.09
CA LYS A 110 -9.67 -12.43 -4.64
C LYS A 110 -8.86 -13.13 -5.73
N MET A 111 -7.76 -13.77 -5.33
CA MET A 111 -6.99 -14.69 -6.17
C MET A 111 -7.42 -16.14 -5.92
#